data_AF-A0A0D3VB57-F1
#
_entry.id   AF-A0A0D3VB57-F1
#
_cell.length_a   1.000
_cell.length_b   1.000
_cell.length_c   1.000
_cell.angle_alpha   90.00
_cell.angle_beta   90.00
_cell.angle_gamma   90.00
#
_symmetry.space_group_name_H-M   'P 1'
#
loop_
_entity.id
_entity.type
_entity.pdbx_description
1 polymer ?
#
loop_
_entity_poly.entity_id
_entity_poly.type
_entity_poly.pdbx_seq_one_letter_code
_entity_poly.pdbx_strand_id
1 'polypeptide(L)' 'MAKKGQTFNSYSLDIKKKAIELRLQGMTKKEVATALDIADIGRLKVWMRKYREQGDSGLVDRRKRVQKIQNV' A
#
# COMPACT_ATOMS: atom_id res chain seq x y z
N MET A 1 -2.30 -12.16 16.34
CA MET A 1 -2.72 -11.10 17.29
C MET A 1 -1.79 -9.91 17.11
N ALA A 2 -2.33 -8.69 16.93
CA ALA A 2 -1.51 -7.49 16.91
C ALA A 2 -1.02 -7.16 18.33
N LYS A 3 0.25 -6.82 18.50
CA LYS A 3 0.82 -6.49 19.82
C LYS A 3 0.51 -5.01 20.16
N LYS A 4 0.20 -4.74 21.44
CA LYS A 4 0.00 -3.37 21.95
C LYS A 4 1.24 -2.52 21.63
N GLY A 5 1.04 -1.39 20.94
CA GLY A 5 2.13 -0.50 20.47
C GLY A 5 2.54 -0.70 19.00
N GLN A 6 1.93 -1.63 18.26
CA GLN A 6 2.18 -1.78 16.83
C GLN A 6 1.64 -0.58 16.05
N THR A 7 2.52 0.29 15.57
CA THR A 7 2.16 1.39 14.67
C THR A 7 1.96 0.84 13.25
N PHE A 8 0.76 1.00 12.72
CA PHE A 8 0.49 0.71 11.32
C PHE A 8 0.79 1.95 10.50
N ASN A 9 2.03 2.07 10.00
CA ASN A 9 2.31 3.07 8.97
C ASN A 9 1.30 2.86 7.85
N SER A 10 0.49 3.87 7.57
CA SER A 10 -0.51 3.80 6.51
C SER A 10 0.02 4.57 5.33
N TYR A 11 0.37 3.87 4.26
CA TYR A 11 0.78 4.52 3.01
C TYR A 11 -0.47 4.96 2.25
N SER A 12 -0.45 6.19 1.75
CA SER A 12 -1.49 6.74 0.87
C SER A 12 -1.60 5.90 -0.41
N LEU A 13 -2.73 6.00 -1.10
CA LEU A 13 -2.92 5.33 -2.39
C LEU A 13 -1.87 5.79 -3.41
N ASP A 14 -1.51 7.08 -3.37
CA ASP A 14 -0.53 7.69 -4.26
C ASP A 14 0.86 7.03 -4.13
N ILE A 15 1.37 6.90 -2.89
CA ILE A 15 2.65 6.21 -2.63
C ILE A 15 2.60 4.76 -3.12
N LYS A 16 1.47 4.06 -2.93
CA LYS A 16 1.31 2.70 -3.42
C LYS A 16 1.36 2.64 -4.95
N LYS A 17 0.67 3.55 -5.65
CA LYS A 17 0.69 3.62 -7.12
C LYS A 17 2.09 3.93 -7.63
N LYS A 18 2.75 4.93 -7.05
CA LYS A 18 4.13 5.28 -7.42
C LYS A 18 5.07 4.10 -7.24
N ALA A 19 4.93 3.36 -6.15
CA ALA A 19 5.70 2.15 -5.91
C ALA A 19 5.47 1.06 -6.99
N ILE A 20 4.24 0.91 -7.48
CA ILE A 20 3.95 -0.02 -8.59
C ILE A 20 4.57 0.47 -9.88
N GLU A 21 4.42 1.75 -10.24
CA GLU A 21 5.01 2.34 -11.46
C GLU A 21 6.52 2.08 -11.51
N LEU A 22 7.24 2.38 -10.43
CA LEU A 22 8.69 2.15 -10.36
C LEU A 22 9.04 0.66 -10.51
N ARG A 23 8.21 -0.26 -9.99
CA ARG A 23 8.41 -1.70 -10.15
C ARG A 23 8.13 -2.17 -11.59
N LEU A 24 7.19 -1.55 -12.28
CA LEU A 24 6.92 -1.82 -13.70
C LEU A 24 8.05 -1.29 -14.59
N GLN A 25 8.70 -0.18 -14.20
CA GLN A 25 9.92 0.34 -14.84
C GLN A 25 11.17 -0.53 -14.63
N GLY A 26 11.06 -1.62 -13.86
CA GLY A 26 12.15 -2.57 -13.64
C GLY A 26 12.96 -2.35 -12.36
N MET A 27 12.64 -1.33 -11.55
CA MET A 27 13.35 -1.12 -10.28
C MET A 27 13.17 -2.30 -9.33
N THR A 28 14.22 -2.58 -8.55
CA THR A 28 14.18 -3.59 -7.50
C THR A 28 13.34 -3.13 -6.31
N LYS A 29 12.91 -4.07 -5.46
CA LYS A 29 12.13 -3.71 -4.24
C LYS A 29 12.92 -2.80 -3.31
N LYS A 30 14.25 -2.99 -3.25
CA LYS A 30 15.13 -2.21 -2.37
C LYS A 30 15.20 -0.77 -2.84
N GLU A 31 15.44 -0.55 -4.13
CA GLU A 31 15.50 0.80 -4.72
C GLU A 31 14.17 1.55 -4.54
N VAL A 32 13.04 0.90 -4.79
CA VAL A 32 11.72 1.51 -4.57
C VAL A 32 11.47 1.83 -3.10
N ALA A 33 11.89 0.95 -2.20
CA ALA A 33 11.74 1.19 -0.77
C ALA A 33 12.58 2.37 -0.29
N THR A 34 13.82 2.48 -0.76
CA THR A 34 14.68 3.63 -0.48
C THR A 34 14.11 4.91 -1.09
N ALA A 35 13.64 4.88 -2.33
CA ALA A 35 13.14 6.06 -3.05
C ALA A 35 11.84 6.64 -2.45
N LEU A 36 11.02 5.80 -1.82
CA LEU A 36 9.72 6.20 -1.26
C LEU A 36 9.67 6.15 0.27
N ASP A 37 10.82 6.01 0.92
CA ASP A 37 10.96 5.87 2.39
C ASP A 37 10.03 4.78 2.98
N ILE A 38 9.99 3.63 2.31
CA ILE A 38 9.19 2.49 2.73
C ILE A 38 10.01 1.61 3.66
N ALA A 39 9.74 1.70 4.96
CA ALA A 39 10.40 0.88 5.98
C ALA A 39 10.19 -0.63 5.79
N ASP A 40 9.03 -1.06 5.29
CA ASP A 40 8.69 -2.48 5.13
C ASP A 40 8.62 -2.90 3.65
N ILE A 41 9.75 -3.42 3.16
CA ILE A 41 9.91 -3.97 1.80
C ILE A 41 8.90 -5.09 1.50
N GLY A 42 8.44 -5.82 2.52
CA GLY A 42 7.43 -6.86 2.37
C GLY A 42 6.10 -6.34 1.80
N ARG A 43 5.76 -5.08 2.09
CA ARG A 43 4.55 -4.42 1.55
C ARG A 43 4.57 -4.29 0.04
N LEU A 44 5.72 -4.06 -0.57
CA LEU A 44 5.86 -4.01 -2.02
C LEU A 44 5.47 -5.33 -2.67
N LYS A 45 5.76 -6.47 -2.02
CA LYS A 45 5.33 -7.79 -2.52
C LYS A 45 3.81 -7.91 -2.48
N VAL A 46 3.17 -7.48 -1.40
CA VAL A 46 1.72 -7.54 -1.24
C VAL A 46 1.02 -6.62 -2.24
N TRP A 47 1.51 -5.38 -2.42
CA TRP A 47 0.94 -4.43 -3.36
C TRP A 47 1.07 -4.92 -4.80
N MET A 48 2.24 -5.43 -5.20
CA MET A 48 2.43 -6.00 -6.53
C MET A 48 1.49 -7.19 -6.79
N ARG A 49 1.29 -8.07 -5.79
CA ARG A 49 0.35 -9.18 -5.92
C ARG A 49 -1.07 -8.67 -6.16
N LYS A 50 -1.55 -7.75 -5.30
CA LYS A 50 -2.90 -7.18 -5.43
C LYS A 50 -3.10 -6.41 -6.74
N TYR A 51 -2.07 -5.69 -7.19
CA TYR A 51 -2.10 -4.98 -8.46
C TYR A 51 -2.22 -5.94 -9.65
N ARG A 52 -1.49 -7.07 -9.63
CA ARG A 52 -1.62 -8.09 -10.68
C ARG A 52 -3.00 -8.76 -10.71
N GLU A 53 -3.63 -8.91 -9.54
CA GLU A 53 -4.94 -9.55 -9.43
C GLU A 53 -6.10 -8.59 -9.80
N GLN A 54 -6.01 -7.31 -9.44
CA GLN A 54 -7.16 -6.38 -9.42
C GLN A 54 -6.83 -4.97 -9.95
N GLY A 55 -5.62 -4.74 -10.47
CA GLY A 55 -5.14 -3.42 -10.86
C GLY A 55 -5.09 -2.44 -9.69
N ASP A 56 -5.29 -1.16 -9.98
CA ASP A 56 -5.35 -0.08 -8.98
C ASP A 56 -6.37 -0.33 -7.86
N SER A 57 -7.49 -0.99 -8.17
CA SER A 57 -8.56 -1.28 -7.20
C SER A 57 -8.11 -2.21 -6.07
N GLY A 58 -7.01 -2.97 -6.28
CA GLY A 58 -6.38 -3.81 -5.28
C GLY A 58 -5.53 -3.03 -4.27
N LEU A 59 -5.12 -1.80 -4.57
CA LEU A 59 -4.26 -0.97 -3.70
C LEU A 59 -5.06 -0.14 -2.68
N VAL A 60 -6.35 0.07 -2.96
CA VAL A 60 -7.29 0.79 -2.10
C VAL A 60 -7.55 -0.03 -0.83
N ASP A 61 -7.44 0.61 0.33
CA ASP A 61 -7.77 -0.03 1.60
C ASP A 61 -9.29 -0.09 1.77
N ARG A 62 -9.86 -1.31 1.67
CA ARG A 62 -11.31 -1.53 1.79
C ARG A 62 -11.78 -1.62 3.25
N ARG A 63 -10.88 -1.65 4.23
CA ARG A 63 -11.25 -1.80 5.65
C ARG A 63 -11.81 -0.51 6.25
N LYS A 64 -11.70 0.64 5.58
CA LYS A 64 -12.28 1.93 6.03
C LYS A 64 -13.62 2.29 5.37
N ARG A 65 -14.51 1.34 5.07
CA ARG A 65 -15.91 1.63 4.71
C ARG A 65 -16.85 1.48 5.92
N VAL A 66 -16.60 2.27 6.97
CA VAL A 66 -17.63 2.66 7.96
C VAL A 66 -17.37 4.13 8.31
N GLN A 67 -17.75 5.05 7.43
CA GLN A 67 -18.14 6.37 7.89
C GLN A 67 -19.66 6.38 7.85
N LYS A 68 -20.26 6.46 9.04
CA LYS A 68 -21.68 6.72 9.24
C LYS A 68 -22.07 7.89 8.35
N ILE A 69 -23.03 7.69 7.45
CA ILE A 69 -23.78 8.80 6.89
C ILE A 69 -24.65 9.30 8.04
N GLN A 70 -24.34 10.52 8.48
CA GLN A 70 -25.16 11.28 9.41
C GLN A 70 -26.49 11.58 8.70
N ASN A 71 -27.59 11.13 9.28
CA ASN A 71 -28.95 11.50 8.86
C ASN A 71 -29.06 13.03 8.84
N VAL A 72 -29.59 13.57 7.75
CA VAL A 72 -30.22 14.90 7.66
C VAL A 72 -31.71 14.69 7.46
#